data_AF-A0A9D7H8G5-F1
#
_entry.id   AF-A0A9D7H8G5-F1
#
_cell.length_a   1.000
_cell.length_b   1.000
_cell.length_c   1.000
_cell.angle_alpha   90.00
_cell.angle_beta   90.00
_cell.angle_gamma   90.00
#
_symmetry.space_group_name_H-M   'P 1'
#
loop_
_entity.id
_entity.type
_entity.pdbx_description
1 polymer ?
#
loop_
_entity_poly.entity_id
_entity_poly.type
_entity_poly.pdbx_seq_one_letter_code
_entity_poly.pdbx_strand_id
1 'polypeptide(L)' 'MTITGILLALVTLLSACQKCETCSYSYPVGNGKQETYTFPEVCGDKMNRDAQESACRTAAAMAGTTCKCNKS' A
#
# COMPACT_ATOMS: atom_id res chain seq x y z
N MET A 1 37.27 23.03 21.11
CA MET A 1 36.22 23.46 20.14
C MET A 1 35.60 22.20 19.56
N THR A 2 34.34 21.98 19.91
CA THR A 2 33.53 20.77 19.69
C THR A 2 33.11 20.66 18.22
N ILE A 3 33.67 19.70 17.49
CA ILE A 3 33.21 19.31 16.15
C ILE A 3 32.34 18.06 16.30
N THR A 4 31.19 18.21 16.95
CA THR A 4 30.20 17.14 17.17
C THR A 4 28.80 17.71 16.95
N GLY A 5 28.56 18.31 15.78
CA GLY A 5 27.31 19.04 15.54
C GLY A 5 26.71 18.96 14.14
N ILE A 6 27.31 18.22 13.19
CA ILE A 6 26.86 18.25 11.78
C ILE A 6 26.26 16.90 11.31
N LEU A 7 26.46 15.79 12.02
CA LEU A 7 25.97 14.48 11.56
C LEU A 7 24.51 14.12 11.92
N LEU A 8 23.83 14.90 12.78
CA LEU A 8 22.43 14.60 13.15
C LEU A 8 21.37 15.18 12.19
N ALA A 9 21.76 16.06 11.26
CA ALA A 9 20.82 16.72 10.35
C ALA A 9 20.45 15.90 9.10
N LEU A 10 21.15 14.77 8.84
CA LEU A 10 20.89 13.92 7.67
C LEU A 10 19.89 12.78 7.93
N VAL A 11 19.61 12.45 9.20
CA VAL A 11 18.66 11.37 9.55
C VAL A 11 17.20 11.86 9.49
N THR A 12 16.95 13.17 9.60
CA THR A 12 15.61 13.75 9.55
C THR A 12 15.07 14.00 8.14
N LEU A 13 15.90 13.84 7.10
CA LEU A 13 15.48 13.97 5.68
C LEU A 13 14.87 12.69 5.09
N LEU A 14 14.90 11.56 5.82
CA LEU A 14 14.21 10.33 5.43
C LEU A 14 12.72 10.32 5.81
N SER A 15 12.21 11.40 6.39
CA SER A 15 10.77 11.70 6.41
C SER A 15 10.26 12.16 5.04
N ALA A 16 10.79 11.60 3.96
CA ALA A 16 10.06 11.53 2.70
C ALA A 16 8.84 10.67 2.99
N CYS A 17 7.71 11.34 3.24
CA CYS A 17 6.39 10.79 3.40
C CYS A 17 6.01 10.06 2.09
N GLN A 18 6.65 8.92 1.85
CA GLN A 18 6.36 8.05 0.73
C GLN A 18 4.94 7.57 0.99
N LYS A 19 3.98 8.14 0.27
CA LYS A 19 2.59 7.69 0.32
C LYS A 19 2.61 6.18 0.06
N CYS A 20 2.18 5.42 1.04
CA CYS A 20 2.08 3.98 0.94
C CYS A 20 0.64 3.62 0.61
N GLU A 21 0.44 2.52 -0.10
CA GLU A 21 -0.88 1.99 -0.36
C GLU A 21 -0.86 0.48 -0.18
N THR A 22 -1.91 -0.02 0.48
CA THR A 22 -2.20 -1.45 0.58
C THR A 22 -3.62 -1.68 0.09
N CYS A 23 -3.79 -2.50 -0.94
CA CYS A 23 -5.09 -2.85 -1.50
C CYS A 23 -5.55 -4.24 -1.05
N SER A 24 -6.86 -4.46 -0.97
CA SER A 24 -7.46 -5.76 -0.64
C SER A 24 -8.84 -5.93 -1.27
N TYR A 25 -9.25 -7.17 -1.50
CA TYR A 25 -10.62 -7.48 -1.88
C TYR A 25 -11.08 -8.76 -1.18
N SER A 26 -12.36 -8.83 -0.87
CA SER A 26 -12.95 -10.06 -0.34
C SER A 26 -13.48 -10.93 -1.47
N TYR A 27 -13.49 -12.24 -1.31
CA TYR A 27 -14.00 -13.17 -2.31
C TYR A 27 -14.69 -14.37 -1.63
N PRO A 28 -15.74 -14.94 -2.24
CA PRO A 28 -16.43 -16.08 -1.67
C PRO A 28 -15.57 -17.35 -1.80
N VAL A 29 -15.43 -18.11 -0.71
CA VAL A 29 -14.70 -19.40 -0.68
C VAL A 29 -15.62 -20.61 -0.50
N GLY A 30 -16.94 -20.39 -0.56
CA GLY A 30 -17.97 -21.42 -0.35
C GLY A 30 -18.56 -21.41 1.07
N ASN A 31 -19.66 -22.13 1.27
CA ASN A 31 -20.38 -22.23 2.55
C ASN A 31 -20.73 -20.88 3.21
N GLY A 32 -21.03 -19.86 2.40
CA GLY A 32 -21.32 -18.50 2.86
C GLY A 32 -20.14 -17.76 3.48
N LYS A 33 -18.91 -18.32 3.40
CA LYS A 33 -17.70 -17.68 3.89
C LYS A 33 -17.08 -16.78 2.84
N GLN A 34 -16.48 -15.69 3.32
CA GLN A 34 -15.66 -14.79 2.52
C GLN A 34 -14.24 -14.79 3.08
N GLU A 35 -13.25 -14.81 2.21
CA GLU A 35 -11.87 -14.52 2.55
C GLU A 35 -11.44 -13.20 1.96
N THR A 36 -10.39 -12.59 2.52
CA THR A 36 -9.83 -11.33 2.03
C THR A 36 -8.44 -11.60 1.51
N TYR A 37 -8.22 -11.27 0.25
CA TYR A 37 -6.89 -11.21 -0.33
C TYR A 37 -6.33 -9.80 -0.16
N THR A 38 -5.14 -9.69 0.41
CA THR A 38 -4.44 -8.42 0.64
C THR A 38 -3.19 -8.37 -0.23
N PHE A 39 -3.09 -7.35 -1.07
CA PHE A 39 -1.91 -7.07 -1.86
C PHE A 39 -0.77 -6.57 -0.96
N PRO A 40 0.49 -6.76 -1.36
CA PRO A 40 1.64 -6.21 -0.63
C PRO A 40 1.60 -4.68 -0.60
N GLU A 41 2.10 -4.06 0.46
CA GLU A 41 2.21 -2.60 0.52
C GLU A 41 3.16 -2.07 -0.55
N VAL A 42 2.78 -0.98 -1.22
CA VAL A 42 3.61 -0.24 -2.18
C VAL A 42 3.73 1.21 -1.77
N CYS A 43 4.96 1.67 -1.61
CA CYS A 43 5.30 3.04 -1.19
C CYS A 43 6.00 3.84 -2.30
N GLY A 44 5.80 5.16 -2.29
CA GLY A 44 6.56 6.10 -3.10
C GLY A 44 5.94 6.42 -4.46
N ASP A 45 6.14 5.56 -5.45
CA ASP A 45 5.74 5.85 -6.84
C ASP A 45 4.23 5.82 -7.07
N LYS A 46 3.67 6.93 -7.57
CA LYS A 46 2.24 7.01 -7.89
C LYS A 46 1.85 5.97 -8.94
N MET A 47 2.71 5.75 -9.94
CA MET A 47 2.48 4.76 -10.98
C MET A 47 2.35 3.34 -10.41
N ASN A 48 3.18 2.97 -9.43
CA ASN A 48 3.10 1.65 -8.79
C ASN A 48 1.82 1.49 -7.96
N ARG A 49 1.42 2.54 -7.22
CA ARG A 49 0.15 2.55 -6.49
C ARG A 49 -1.04 2.43 -7.43
N ASP A 50 -1.11 3.26 -8.47
CA ASP A 50 -2.19 3.20 -9.47
C ASP A 50 -2.26 1.83 -10.17
N ALA A 51 -1.10 1.22 -10.47
CA ALA A 51 -1.04 -0.11 -11.05
C ALA A 51 -1.59 -1.19 -10.09
N GLN A 52 -1.26 -1.11 -8.79
CA GLN A 52 -1.80 -2.01 -7.78
C GLN A 52 -3.31 -1.79 -7.58
N GLU A 53 -3.78 -0.54 -7.51
CA GLU A 53 -5.20 -0.22 -7.40
C GLU A 53 -5.98 -0.81 -8.60
N SER A 54 -5.44 -0.67 -9.81
CA SER A 54 -6.01 -1.26 -11.03
C SER A 54 -6.04 -2.79 -11.02
N ALA A 55 -4.94 -3.43 -10.60
CA ALA A 55 -4.86 -4.88 -10.47
C ALA A 55 -5.89 -5.40 -9.45
N CYS A 56 -6.00 -4.74 -8.29
CA CYS A 56 -6.97 -5.08 -7.27
C CYS A 56 -8.42 -4.87 -7.74
N ARG A 57 -8.73 -3.76 -8.43
CA ARG A 57 -10.06 -3.54 -9.03
C ARG A 57 -10.43 -4.64 -10.03
N THR A 58 -9.48 -5.06 -10.85
CA THR A 58 -9.67 -6.14 -11.83
C THR A 58 -9.94 -7.47 -11.12
N ALA A 59 -9.14 -7.81 -10.10
CA ALA A 59 -9.31 -9.03 -9.31
C ALA A 59 -10.65 -9.04 -8.54
N ALA A 60 -11.02 -7.92 -7.92
CA ALA A 60 -12.28 -7.76 -7.23
C ALA A 60 -13.47 -7.89 -8.18
N ALA A 61 -13.40 -7.27 -9.37
CA ALA A 61 -14.46 -7.41 -10.38
C ALA A 61 -14.65 -8.86 -10.84
N MET A 62 -13.56 -9.61 -11.03
CA MET A 62 -13.63 -11.05 -11.33
C MET A 62 -14.23 -11.87 -10.19
N ALA A 63 -13.99 -11.47 -8.94
CA ALA A 63 -14.59 -12.09 -7.75
C ALA A 63 -16.03 -11.63 -7.46
N GLY A 64 -16.58 -10.68 -8.24
CA GLY A 64 -17.88 -10.08 -7.98
C GLY A 64 -17.92 -9.18 -6.74
N THR A 65 -16.77 -8.63 -6.33
CA THR A 65 -16.62 -7.79 -5.14
C THR A 65 -15.94 -6.46 -5.47
N THR A 66 -15.60 -5.68 -4.43
CA THR A 66 -15.01 -4.35 -4.57
C THR A 66 -13.63 -4.33 -3.93
N CYS A 67 -12.67 -3.73 -4.63
CA CYS A 67 -11.35 -3.46 -4.09
C CYS A 67 -11.39 -2.32 -3.06
N LYS A 68 -10.65 -2.46 -1.98
CA LYS A 68 -10.44 -1.46 -0.93
C LYS A 68 -8.95 -1.20 -0.77
N CYS A 69 -8.52 0.03 -1.01
CA CYS A 69 -7.13 0.45 -0.81
C CYS A 69 -7.03 1.42 0.35
N ASN A 70 -6.10 1.16 1.26
CA ASN A 70 -5.76 2.03 2.36
C ASN A 70 -4.47 2.77 2.04
N LYS A 71 -4.50 4.11 2.18
CA LYS A 71 -3.37 5.00 1.87
C LYS A 71 -2.78 5.49 3.19
N SER A 72 -1.48 5.28 3.40
CA SER A 72 -0.72 5.70 4.58
C SER A 72 0.24 6.83 4.27
#